data_AF-A0A0F9LQI6-F1
#
_entry.id   AF-A0A0F9LQI6-F1
#
_cell.length_a   1.000
_cell.length_b   1.000
_cell.length_c   1.000
_cell.angle_alpha   90.00
_cell.angle_beta   90.00
_cell.angle_gamma   90.00
#
_symmetry.space_group_name_H-M   'P 1'
#
loop_
_entity.id
_entity.type
_entity.pdbx_description
1 polymer ?
#
loop_
_entity_poly.entity_id
_entity_poly.type
_entity_poly.pdbx_seq_one_letter_code
_entity_poly.pdbx_strand_id
1 'polypeptide(L)'
;MQELIIISDLLITDYSSVYFDFILVKKPVILFPYDLDEYIKSQNIYFKLEDIAVGPIVKNGKELITGLKTFSNWLPQCKKRIVEIRDKFLGLS
;
A
#
# COMPACT_ATOMS: atom_id res chain seq x y z
N MET A 1 -16.65 7.51 -3.29
CA MET A 1 -15.34 6.87 -2.98
C MET A 1 -15.09 5.66 -3.89
N GLN A 2 -15.99 4.68 -3.95
CA GLN A 2 -15.83 3.50 -4.82
C GLN A 2 -15.60 3.83 -6.31
N GLU A 3 -16.29 4.83 -6.86
CA GLU A 3 -16.06 5.30 -8.23
C GLU A 3 -14.62 5.76 -8.46
N LEU A 4 -14.04 6.50 -7.50
CA LEU A 4 -12.65 6.95 -7.56
C LEU A 4 -11.68 5.76 -7.55
N ILE A 5 -11.98 4.73 -6.76
CA ILE A 5 -11.18 3.50 -6.74
C ILE A 5 -11.20 2.84 -8.11
N ILE A 6 -12.36 2.77 -8.78
CA ILE A 6 -12.50 2.13 -10.09
C ILE A 6 -11.72 2.86 -11.18
N ILE A 7 -11.73 4.20 -11.20
CA ILE A 7 -11.04 4.99 -12.22
C ILE A 7 -9.55 5.21 -11.95
N SER A 8 -9.06 4.94 -10.74
CA SER A 8 -7.65 5.18 -10.37
C SER A 8 -6.77 3.97 -10.66
N ASP A 9 -5.56 4.17 -11.18
CA ASP A 9 -4.60 3.10 -11.45
C ASP A 9 -3.71 2.74 -10.24
N LEU A 10 -3.55 3.67 -9.30
CA LEU A 10 -2.62 3.56 -8.18
C LEU A 10 -3.13 4.36 -6.99
N LEU A 11 -3.02 3.80 -5.79
CA LEU A 11 -3.22 4.51 -4.52
C LEU A 11 -1.87 4.93 -3.93
N ILE A 12 -1.80 6.13 -3.38
CA ILE A 12 -0.76 6.55 -2.43
C ILE A 12 -1.47 6.82 -1.12
N THR A 13 -1.08 6.14 -0.06
CA THR A 13 -1.71 6.26 1.26
C THR A 13 -0.70 6.02 2.37
N ASP A 14 -1.01 6.42 3.59
CA ASP A 14 -0.20 6.17 4.79
C ASP A 14 -0.65 4.89 5.51
N TYR A 15 -1.50 5.02 6.53
CA TYR A 15 -2.07 3.99 7.39
C TYR A 15 -3.61 3.94 7.30
N SER A 16 -4.21 4.64 6.33
CA SER A 16 -5.65 4.59 6.07
C SER A 16 -6.16 3.20 5.64
N SER A 17 -7.35 2.83 6.12
CA SER A 17 -8.01 1.56 5.80
C SER A 17 -8.45 1.43 4.34
N VAL A 18 -8.51 2.53 3.58
CA VAL A 18 -8.79 2.51 2.12
C VAL A 18 -7.79 1.65 1.34
N TYR A 19 -6.62 1.38 1.95
CA TYR A 19 -5.67 0.36 1.56
C TYR A 19 -6.33 -0.97 1.17
N PHE A 20 -7.23 -1.48 2.04
CA PHE A 20 -7.85 -2.78 1.87
C PHE A 20 -8.83 -2.78 0.69
N ASP A 21 -9.54 -1.67 0.45
CA ASP A 21 -10.44 -1.55 -0.69
C ASP A 21 -9.68 -1.63 -2.03
N PHE A 22 -8.52 -0.99 -2.14
CA PHE A 22 -7.69 -1.05 -3.35
C PHE A 22 -7.14 -2.45 -3.61
N ILE A 23 -6.70 -3.16 -2.56
CA ILE A 23 -6.19 -4.53 -2.70
C ILE A 23 -7.32 -5.53 -3.01
N LEU A 24 -8.52 -5.28 -2.49
CA LEU A 24 -9.70 -6.08 -2.81
C LEU A 24 -10.03 -6.02 -4.32
N VAL A 25 -9.73 -4.92 -4.99
CA VAL A 25 -9.85 -4.80 -6.46
C VAL A 25 -8.53 -5.03 -7.21
N LYS A 26 -7.52 -5.59 -6.53
CA LYS A 26 -6.20 -5.96 -7.07
C LYS A 26 -5.42 -4.79 -7.67
N LYS A 27 -5.56 -3.60 -7.09
CA LYS A 27 -4.86 -2.39 -7.52
C LYS A 27 -3.59 -2.13 -6.69
N PRO A 28 -2.54 -1.59 -7.32
CA PRO A 28 -1.28 -1.30 -6.65
C PRO A 28 -1.41 -0.16 -5.65
N VAL A 29 -0.55 -0.17 -4.64
CA VAL A 29 -0.49 0.84 -3.58
C VAL A 29 0.96 1.19 -3.26
N ILE A 30 1.26 2.48 -3.12
CA ILE A 30 2.47 3.00 -2.47
C ILE A 30 2.09 3.41 -1.05
N LEU A 31 2.84 2.93 -0.05
CA LEU A 31 2.70 3.39 1.33
C LEU A 31 3.64 4.57 1.56
N PHE A 32 3.11 5.70 2.02
CA PHE A 32 3.87 6.93 2.32
C PHE A 32 3.73 7.36 3.79
N PRO A 33 4.21 6.55 4.75
CA PRO A 33 4.12 6.86 6.17
C PRO A 33 5.23 7.83 6.61
N TYR A 34 5.14 9.11 6.24
CA TYR A 34 6.18 10.11 6.46
C TYR A 34 6.45 10.41 7.96
N ASP A 35 5.48 10.13 8.82
CA ASP A 35 5.46 10.38 10.27
C ASP A 35 5.32 9.09 11.10
N LEU A 36 5.67 7.93 10.54
CA LEU A 36 5.47 6.61 11.15
C LEU A 36 5.97 6.52 12.60
N ASP A 37 7.15 7.09 12.87
CA ASP A 37 7.79 7.02 14.20
C ASP A 37 7.01 7.81 15.25
N GLU A 38 6.33 8.89 14.86
CA GLU A 38 5.45 9.67 15.72
C GLU A 38 4.09 8.98 15.86
N TYR A 39 3.57 8.45 14.75
CA TYR A 39 2.31 7.75 14.68
C TYR A 39 2.27 6.51 15.59
N ILE A 40 3.28 5.63 15.52
CA ILE A 40 3.39 4.41 16.35
C ILE A 40 3.38 4.75 17.85
N LYS A 41 4.11 5.80 18.26
CA LYS A 41 4.16 6.24 19.66
C LYS A 41 2.80 6.72 20.16
N SER A 42 2.01 7.35 19.30
CA SER A 42 0.71 7.92 19.66
C SER A 42 -0.44 6.89 19.66
N GLN A 43 -0.37 5.88 18.79
CA GLN A 43 -1.49 4.95 18.55
C GLN A 43 -1.27 3.52 19.11
N ASN A 44 -0.10 3.24 19.70
CA ASN A 44 0.25 1.92 20.23
C ASN A 44 0.04 0.78 19.21
N ILE A 45 0.43 1.03 17.96
CA ILE A 45 0.22 0.13 16.83
C ILE A 45 1.34 -0.93 16.79
N TYR A 46 0.95 -2.20 16.74
CA TYR A 46 1.86 -3.35 16.78
C TYR A 46 2.16 -4.00 15.41
N PHE A 47 1.61 -3.49 14.30
CA PHE A 47 1.85 -4.09 12.98
C PHE A 47 2.98 -3.39 12.23
N LYS A 48 3.84 -4.19 11.57
CA LYS A 48 4.87 -3.69 10.67
C LYS A 48 4.25 -3.43 9.30
N LEU A 49 4.43 -2.23 8.75
CA LEU A 49 3.90 -1.90 7.41
C LEU A 49 4.46 -2.85 6.35
N GLU A 50 5.68 -3.35 6.55
CA GLU A 50 6.34 -4.35 5.70
C GLU A 50 5.55 -5.67 5.61
N ASP A 51 4.81 -6.04 6.66
CA ASP A 51 4.03 -7.28 6.67
C ASP A 51 2.82 -7.19 5.74
N ILE A 52 2.29 -5.98 5.56
CA ILE A 52 1.13 -5.73 4.72
C ILE A 52 1.48 -5.07 3.40
N ALA A 53 2.67 -4.51 3.19
CA ALA A 53 2.97 -3.75 1.97
C ALA A 53 2.86 -4.61 0.70
N VAL A 54 2.12 -4.10 -0.30
CA VAL A 54 2.09 -4.66 -1.66
C VAL A 54 3.00 -3.92 -2.63
N GLY A 55 3.37 -2.68 -2.34
CA GLY A 55 4.27 -1.88 -3.16
C GLY A 55 5.32 -1.17 -2.32
N PRO A 56 6.02 -0.17 -2.88
CA PRO A 56 7.04 0.58 -2.16
C PRO A 56 6.50 1.24 -0.89
N ILE A 57 7.30 1.18 0.19
CA ILE A 57 7.15 2.06 1.35
C ILE A 57 8.14 3.19 1.16
N VAL A 58 7.65 4.43 1.11
CA VAL A 58 8.45 5.63 0.86
C VAL A 58 8.32 6.59 2.05
N LYS A 59 9.39 7.32 2.37
CA LYS A 59 9.45 8.19 3.55
C LYS A 59 9.51 9.68 3.22
N ASN A 60 9.71 10.03 1.96
CA ASN A 60 9.82 11.42 1.51
C ASN A 60 9.42 11.57 0.04
N GLY A 61 9.27 12.82 -0.41
CA GLY A 61 8.87 13.13 -1.78
C GLY A 61 9.82 12.60 -2.86
N LYS A 62 11.13 12.52 -2.58
CA LYS A 62 12.11 12.00 -3.55
C LYS A 62 11.92 10.50 -3.78
N GLU A 63 11.70 9.75 -2.71
CA GLU A 63 11.39 8.32 -2.78
C GLU A 63 10.04 8.08 -3.45
N LEU A 64 9.02 8.90 -3.15
CA LEU A 64 7.72 8.82 -3.82
C LEU A 64 7.86 9.01 -5.34
N ILE A 65 8.56 10.07 -5.78
CA ILE A 65 8.82 10.32 -7.20
C ILE A 65 9.56 9.13 -7.83
N THR A 66 10.53 8.54 -7.12
CA THR A 66 11.27 7.38 -7.60
C THR A 66 10.37 6.16 -7.74
N GLY A 67 9.51 5.91 -6.75
CA GLY A 67 8.50 4.84 -6.77
C GLY A 67 7.55 4.98 -7.95
N LEU A 68 7.08 6.19 -8.24
CA LEU A 68 6.24 6.48 -9.41
C LEU A 68 6.98 6.25 -10.73
N LYS A 69 8.21 6.76 -10.87
CA LYS A 69 9.03 6.58 -12.09
C LYS A 69 9.39 5.13 -12.37
N THR A 70 9.47 4.31 -11.33
CA THR A 70 9.83 2.89 -11.42
C THR A 70 8.62 1.96 -11.32
N PHE A 71 7.39 2.49 -11.50
CA PHE A 71 6.13 1.76 -11.38
C PHE A 71 6.13 0.41 -12.11
N SER A 72 6.57 0.39 -13.38
CA SER A 72 6.67 -0.82 -14.19
C SER A 72 7.59 -1.89 -13.59
N ASN A 73 8.59 -1.50 -12.80
CA ASN A 73 9.62 -2.40 -12.29
C ASN A 73 9.12 -3.20 -11.09
N TRP A 74 8.28 -2.60 -10.24
CA TRP A 74 7.76 -3.25 -9.03
C TRP A 74 6.32 -3.76 -9.18
N LEU A 75 5.59 -3.34 -10.21
CA LEU A 75 4.23 -3.81 -10.47
C LEU A 75 4.09 -5.35 -10.54
N PRO A 76 5.03 -6.12 -11.16
CA PRO A 76 4.93 -7.58 -11.19
C PRO A 76 4.97 -8.21 -9.80
N GLN A 77 5.86 -7.73 -8.92
CA GLN A 77 5.97 -8.18 -7.54
C GLN A 77 4.74 -7.75 -6.73
N CYS A 78 4.24 -6.54 -6.98
CA CYS A 78 3.04 -6.04 -6.34
C CYS A 78 1.82 -6.91 -6.60
N LYS A 79 1.61 -7.34 -7.86
CA LYS A 79 0.51 -8.25 -8.20
C LYS A 79 0.60 -9.59 -7.45
N LYS A 80 1.80 -10.14 -7.29
CA LYS A 80 2.01 -11.36 -6.49
C LYS A 80 1.67 -11.12 -5.02
N ARG A 81 2.19 -10.03 -4.46
CA ARG A 81 2.00 -9.67 -3.07
C ARG A 81 0.53 -9.38 -2.71
N ILE A 82 -0.23 -8.77 -3.63
CA ILE A 82 -1.68 -8.59 -3.50
C ILE A 82 -2.39 -9.93 -3.29
N VAL A 83 -2.04 -10.97 -4.05
CA VAL A 83 -2.64 -12.30 -3.91
C VAL A 83 -2.29 -12.88 -2.54
N GLU A 84 -1.01 -12.88 -2.16
CA GLU A 84 -0.54 -13.38 -0.86
C GLU A 84 -1.29 -12.73 0.33
N ILE A 85 -1.52 -11.42 0.25
CA ILE A 85 -2.17 -10.66 1.32
C ILE A 85 -3.67 -10.89 1.37
N ARG A 86 -4.32 -11.02 0.21
CA ARG A 86 -5.74 -11.38 0.14
C ARG A 86 -5.99 -12.77 0.72
N ASP A 87 -5.12 -13.73 0.42
CA ASP A 87 -5.22 -15.09 0.96
C ASP A 87 -5.02 -15.08 2.48
N LYS A 88 -3.96 -14.39 2.94
CA LYS A 88 -3.58 -14.35 4.35
C LYS A 88 -4.58 -13.63 5.25
N PHE A 89 -5.13 -12.50 4.79
CA PHE A 89 -5.91 -11.60 5.66
C PHE A 89 -7.40 -11.52 5.31
N LEU A 90 -7.80 -11.89 4.09
CA LEU A 90 -9.18 -11.79 3.63
C LEU A 90 -9.85 -13.14 3.38
N GLY A 91 -9.08 -14.25 3.38
CA GLY A 91 -9.61 -15.59 3.13
C GLY A 91 -10.17 -15.78 1.72
N LEU A 92 -9.66 -15.01 0.75
CA LEU A 92 -10.15 -14.97 -0.63
C LEU A 92 -9.17 -15.70 -1.58
N SER A 93 -9.10 -17.03 -1.48
CA SER A 93 -8.40 -17.91 -2.44
C SER A 93 -9.29 -18.32 -3.60
#